data_AF-A0A954KWH6-F1
#
_entry.id   AF-A0A954KWH6-F1
#
_cell.length_a   1.000
_cell.length_b   1.000
_cell.length_c   1.000
_cell.angle_alpha   90.00
_cell.angle_beta   90.00
_cell.angle_gamma   90.00
#
_symmetry.space_group_name_H-M   'P 1'
#
loop_
_entity.id
_entity.type
_entity.pdbx_description
1 polymer ?
#
loop_
_entity_poly.entity_id
_entity_poly.type
_entity_poly.pdbx_seq_one_letter_code
_entity_poly.pdbx_strand_id
1 'polypeptide(L)'
;MLRLRSHRVTLFGFVAAFALTALLVPGCSTPLTFSSIKNLNPFYDQEKERRNNVRSALRGEEGQPRFVGDYIKIADSTLGYIKVQGIGLVNRLDGTGENPPESPYRRELLSELRIQEIEDPQTYLASSETALVIVTAYLPPIIRKGEKVDVQVQLPDGSEAKSLAGGFLMPTHMTV
;
A
#
# COMPACT_ATOMS: atom_id res chain seq x y z
N MET A 1 5.31 45.08 9.22
CA MET A 1 3.94 44.57 9.41
C MET A 1 4.06 43.18 10.03
N LEU A 2 3.71 43.02 11.32
CA LEU A 2 3.81 41.77 12.09
C LEU A 2 2.77 40.72 11.62
N ARG A 3 3.08 39.42 11.77
CA ARG A 3 2.53 38.52 12.83
C ARG A 3 2.31 37.05 12.39
N LEU A 4 2.98 36.14 13.12
CA LEU A 4 2.72 34.73 13.49
C LEU A 4 2.07 33.70 12.53
N ARG A 5 2.68 32.49 12.46
CA ARG A 5 2.08 31.16 12.82
C ARG A 5 3.18 30.06 12.78
N SER A 6 3.72 29.58 13.91
CA SER A 6 3.37 28.36 14.65
C SER A 6 3.37 27.04 13.86
N HIS A 7 4.41 26.21 14.00
CA HIS A 7 4.25 24.82 14.43
C HIS A 7 5.56 24.18 14.93
N ARG A 8 5.43 23.36 15.97
CA ARG A 8 6.47 22.69 16.76
C ARG A 8 7.23 21.62 15.97
N VAL A 9 8.55 21.55 16.12
CA VAL A 9 9.32 20.30 15.99
C VAL A 9 10.38 20.24 17.09
N THR A 10 10.34 19.10 17.78
CA THR A 10 11.20 18.62 18.86
C THR A 10 12.63 18.38 18.41
N LEU A 11 13.63 18.87 19.15
CA LEU A 11 14.99 18.38 19.03
C LEU A 11 15.60 18.15 20.42
N PHE A 12 15.88 16.87 20.65
CA PHE A 12 16.81 16.27 21.58
C PHE A 12 17.97 17.18 22.04
N GLY A 13 18.25 17.15 23.34
CA GLY A 13 19.62 17.34 23.84
C GLY A 13 19.74 18.23 25.07
N PHE A 14 20.60 17.78 25.98
CA PHE A 14 21.19 18.48 27.14
C PHE A 14 20.39 18.42 28.45
N VAL A 15 20.68 17.46 29.34
CA VAL A 15 21.87 17.31 30.22
C VAL A 15 21.60 17.91 31.61
N ALA A 16 21.69 17.02 32.59
CA ALA A 16 22.09 17.21 33.99
C ALA A 16 21.58 18.45 34.74
N ALA A 17 20.72 18.20 35.73
CA ALA A 17 20.96 18.52 37.14
C ALA A 17 19.64 18.48 37.91
N PHE A 18 19.33 17.38 38.59
CA PHE A 18 18.44 17.40 39.75
C PHE A 18 18.71 16.14 40.60
N ALA A 19 19.72 16.23 41.45
CA ALA A 19 19.95 15.30 42.55
C ALA A 19 20.30 16.12 43.81
N LEU A 20 19.24 16.65 44.43
CA LEU A 20 19.18 17.13 45.80
C LEU A 20 17.80 16.58 46.23
N THR A 21 17.65 15.58 47.10
CA THR A 21 18.10 15.48 48.49
C THR A 21 17.84 14.03 48.95
N ALA A 22 18.75 13.42 49.70
CA ALA A 22 18.38 12.33 50.62
C ALA A 22 19.34 12.36 51.82
N LEU A 23 18.73 12.53 52.98
CA LEU A 23 19.34 12.73 54.28
C LEU A 23 20.15 11.51 54.77
N LEU A 24 21.21 11.85 55.48
CA LEU A 24 21.98 11.04 56.42
C LEU A 24 21.10 10.13 57.29
N VAL A 25 21.38 8.82 57.29
CA VAL A 25 21.24 7.96 58.49
C VAL A 25 22.47 7.04 58.55
N PRO A 26 23.30 7.12 59.60
CA PRO A 26 24.40 6.19 59.82
C PRO A 26 23.83 4.91 60.45
N GLY A 27 23.80 3.82 59.69
CA GLY A 27 23.22 2.56 60.16
C GLY A 27 23.42 1.44 59.15
N CYS A 28 24.66 0.99 59.02
CA CYS A 28 24.99 -0.25 58.31
C CYS A 28 24.41 -1.44 59.11
N SER A 29 23.27 -1.97 58.70
CA SER A 29 22.91 -3.38 58.90
C SER A 29 21.71 -3.72 58.03
N THR A 30 21.96 -4.22 56.83
CA THR A 30 21.01 -5.16 56.22
C THR A 30 21.78 -6.39 55.75
N PRO A 31 21.41 -7.59 56.22
CA PRO A 31 22.05 -8.82 55.83
C PRO A 31 21.77 -9.08 54.34
N LEU A 32 22.69 -9.79 53.70
CA LEU A 32 22.49 -10.37 52.37
C LEU A 32 21.16 -11.13 52.35
N THR A 33 20.10 -10.46 51.87
CA THR A 33 18.79 -11.08 51.78
C THR A 33 18.82 -12.01 50.58
N PHE A 34 18.65 -13.28 50.90
CA PHE A 34 18.45 -14.45 50.05
C PHE A 34 17.29 -14.31 49.02
N SER A 35 16.70 -13.13 48.85
CA SER A 35 15.59 -12.84 47.96
C SER A 35 15.97 -12.78 46.47
N SER A 36 17.26 -12.64 46.14
CA SER A 36 17.75 -12.65 44.74
C SER A 36 17.91 -14.05 44.12
N ILE A 37 17.70 -15.14 44.87
CA ILE A 37 17.79 -16.52 44.34
C ILE A 37 16.45 -17.01 43.76
N LYS A 38 15.36 -16.23 43.89
CA LYS A 38 14.05 -16.64 43.34
C LYS A 38 13.91 -16.55 41.81
N ASN A 39 14.96 -16.12 41.09
CA ASN A 39 15.00 -16.04 39.63
C ASN A 39 15.96 -17.07 38.98
N LEU A 40 16.09 -18.27 39.58
CA LEU A 40 16.63 -19.44 38.89
C LEU A 40 15.50 -20.13 38.12
N ASN A 41 14.95 -19.58 37.03
CA ASN A 41 15.26 -20.10 35.70
C ASN A 41 14.41 -19.29 34.69
N PRO A 42 14.98 -18.32 33.96
CA PRO A 42 14.24 -17.52 32.97
C PRO A 42 13.65 -18.36 31.81
N PHE A 43 14.13 -19.59 31.66
CA PHE A 43 13.66 -20.54 30.65
C PHE A 43 12.32 -21.21 30.99
N TYR A 44 12.02 -21.44 32.29
CA TYR A 44 10.76 -22.09 32.70
C TYR A 44 9.56 -21.14 32.61
N ASP A 45 9.77 -19.85 32.85
CA ASP A 45 8.71 -18.84 32.77
C ASP A 45 8.30 -18.56 31.31
N GLN A 46 9.25 -18.49 30.38
CA GLN A 46 8.94 -18.35 28.94
C GLN A 46 8.10 -19.52 28.40
N GLU A 47 8.36 -20.74 28.83
CA GLU A 47 7.60 -21.91 28.39
C GLU A 47 6.18 -21.95 29.00
N LYS A 48 5.99 -21.36 30.19
CA LYS A 48 4.66 -21.20 30.80
C LYS A 48 3.84 -20.14 30.05
N GLU A 49 4.47 -19.03 29.67
CA GLU A 49 3.84 -17.97 28.86
C GLU A 49 3.50 -18.46 27.45
N ARG A 50 4.41 -19.15 26.76
CA ARG A 50 4.12 -19.78 25.46
C ARG A 50 2.93 -20.73 25.56
N ARG A 51 2.88 -21.59 26.57
CA ARG A 51 1.74 -22.51 26.78
C ARG A 51 0.43 -21.77 27.06
N ASN A 52 0.48 -20.66 27.79
CA ASN A 52 -0.70 -19.85 28.05
C ASN A 52 -1.18 -19.13 26.79
N ASN A 53 -0.28 -18.59 25.96
CA ASN A 53 -0.60 -17.96 24.68
C ASN A 53 -1.19 -18.97 23.68
N VAL A 54 -0.65 -20.19 23.63
CA VAL A 54 -1.23 -21.27 22.81
C VAL A 54 -2.62 -21.66 23.33
N ARG A 55 -2.83 -21.67 24.66
CA ARG A 55 -4.15 -21.98 25.25
C ARG A 55 -5.19 -20.89 25.00
N SER A 56 -4.82 -19.60 25.09
CA SER A 56 -5.73 -18.50 24.78
C SER A 56 -6.05 -18.46 23.29
N ALA A 57 -5.09 -18.78 22.43
CA ALA A 57 -5.29 -18.96 20.99
C ALA A 57 -6.30 -20.05 20.65
N LEU A 58 -6.14 -21.24 21.24
CA LEU A 58 -7.05 -22.37 21.01
C LEU A 58 -8.48 -22.12 21.52
N ARG A 59 -8.65 -21.21 22.50
CA ARG A 59 -9.98 -20.79 23.01
C ARG A 59 -10.56 -19.59 22.28
N GLY A 60 -9.79 -18.95 21.40
CA GLY A 60 -10.15 -17.70 20.71
C GLY A 60 -10.58 -16.60 21.69
N GLU A 61 -9.76 -16.36 22.72
CA GLU A 61 -9.80 -15.18 23.58
C GLU A 61 -8.81 -14.13 23.04
N GLU A 62 -9.08 -12.84 23.26
CA GLU A 62 -8.21 -11.71 22.83
C GLU A 62 -7.98 -11.58 21.31
N GLY A 63 -9.05 -11.38 20.52
CA GLY A 63 -8.93 -11.05 19.09
C GLY A 63 -8.44 -12.20 18.20
N GLN A 64 -8.28 -13.40 18.77
CA GLN A 64 -7.95 -14.60 18.03
C GLN A 64 -9.22 -15.32 17.55
N PRO A 65 -9.26 -15.78 16.30
CA PRO A 65 -10.42 -16.47 15.78
C PRO A 65 -10.67 -17.82 16.45
N ARG A 66 -11.93 -18.14 16.73
CA ARG A 66 -12.34 -19.39 17.42
C ARG A 66 -12.46 -20.56 16.45
N PHE A 67 -12.81 -20.28 15.21
CA PHE A 67 -13.03 -21.31 14.21
C PHE A 67 -11.91 -21.29 13.19
N VAL A 68 -11.53 -22.48 12.73
CA VAL A 68 -10.64 -22.63 11.56
C VAL A 68 -11.22 -21.89 10.35
N GLY A 69 -12.56 -21.82 10.26
CA GLY A 69 -13.28 -21.04 9.25
C GLY A 69 -12.99 -19.54 9.26
N ASP A 70 -12.61 -18.95 10.40
CA ASP A 70 -12.28 -17.52 10.46
C ASP A 70 -10.87 -17.22 9.91
N TYR A 71 -10.00 -18.24 9.88
CA TYR A 71 -8.72 -18.21 9.16
C TYR A 71 -8.89 -18.53 7.68
N ILE A 72 -9.90 -19.33 7.35
CA ILE A 72 -10.27 -19.67 5.98
C ILE A 72 -11.20 -18.57 5.45
N LYS A 73 -10.63 -17.45 5.05
CA LYS A 73 -11.30 -16.62 4.05
C LYS A 73 -11.32 -17.43 2.75
N ILE A 74 -12.48 -18.00 2.43
CA ILE A 74 -12.79 -18.31 1.03
C ILE A 74 -12.84 -16.94 0.38
N ALA A 75 -11.69 -16.50 -0.13
CA ALA A 75 -11.61 -15.24 -0.83
C ALA A 75 -12.66 -15.29 -1.93
N ASP A 76 -13.45 -14.23 -2.10
CA ASP A 76 -14.38 -14.08 -3.22
C ASP A 76 -13.69 -14.25 -4.59
N SER A 77 -12.35 -14.35 -4.62
CA SER A 77 -11.52 -14.77 -5.75
C SER A 77 -11.44 -16.30 -5.97
N THR A 78 -12.21 -17.11 -5.26
CA THR A 78 -12.28 -18.57 -5.50
C THR A 78 -12.85 -18.89 -6.90
N LEU A 79 -13.50 -17.91 -7.54
CA LEU A 79 -13.79 -17.89 -8.97
C LEU A 79 -12.68 -17.20 -9.79
N GLY A 80 -11.42 -17.52 -9.48
CA GLY A 80 -10.28 -17.61 -10.39
C GLY A 80 -9.71 -16.36 -11.07
N TYR A 81 -10.50 -15.33 -11.36
CA TYR A 81 -10.07 -14.23 -12.23
C TYR A 81 -9.57 -13.04 -11.44
N ILE A 82 -8.32 -12.63 -11.70
CA ILE A 82 -7.75 -11.40 -11.19
C ILE A 82 -8.06 -10.29 -12.20
N LYS A 83 -8.87 -9.30 -11.79
CA LYS A 83 -9.08 -8.10 -12.60
C LYS A 83 -7.81 -7.25 -12.51
N VAL A 84 -7.28 -6.86 -13.66
CA VAL A 84 -6.24 -5.84 -13.77
C VAL A 84 -6.77 -4.69 -14.59
N GLN A 85 -6.40 -3.48 -14.22
CA GLN A 85 -6.80 -2.25 -14.88
C GLN A 85 -5.57 -1.37 -15.10
N GLY A 86 -5.53 -0.70 -16.23
CA GLY A 86 -4.49 0.25 -16.57
C GLY A 86 -5.04 1.35 -17.44
N ILE A 87 -4.29 2.44 -17.54
CA ILE A 87 -4.63 3.57 -18.40
C ILE A 87 -3.72 3.53 -19.60
N GLY A 88 -4.31 3.75 -20.77
CA GLY A 88 -3.60 3.70 -22.03
C GLY A 88 -3.86 4.85 -22.95
N LEU A 89 -2.96 4.96 -23.91
CA LEU A 89 -3.06 5.85 -25.05
C LEU A 89 -3.25 5.00 -26.31
N VAL A 90 -4.33 5.25 -27.02
CA VAL A 90 -4.49 4.75 -28.40
C VAL A 90 -4.01 5.86 -29.33
N ASN A 91 -3.10 5.54 -30.23
CA ASN A 91 -2.60 6.46 -31.25
C ASN A 91 -3.04 6.05 -32.66
N ARG A 92 -2.71 6.88 -33.65
CA ARG A 92 -2.98 6.64 -35.07
C ARG A 92 -4.48 6.50 -35.37
N LEU A 93 -5.29 7.33 -34.71
CA LEU A 93 -6.70 7.47 -35.02
C LEU A 93 -6.90 8.41 -36.22
N ASP A 94 -7.96 8.19 -36.99
CA ASP A 94 -8.29 8.98 -38.19
C ASP A 94 -9.03 10.28 -37.81
N GLY A 95 -8.40 11.10 -36.95
CA GLY A 95 -8.98 12.34 -36.44
C GLY A 95 -10.20 12.17 -35.52
N THR A 96 -10.47 10.95 -35.05
CA THR A 96 -11.59 10.61 -34.15
C THR A 96 -11.21 10.62 -32.67
N GLY A 97 -9.96 10.95 -32.36
CA GLY A 97 -9.45 11.13 -31.00
C GLY A 97 -9.94 12.42 -30.35
N GLU A 98 -9.36 12.74 -29.21
CA GLU A 98 -9.77 13.86 -28.39
C GLU A 98 -8.60 14.47 -27.61
N ASN A 99 -8.79 15.68 -27.12
CA ASN A 99 -8.00 16.18 -26.00
C ASN A 99 -8.75 15.84 -24.70
N PRO A 100 -8.33 14.82 -23.93
CA PRO A 100 -9.11 14.35 -22.80
C PRO A 100 -9.17 15.44 -21.72
N PRO A 101 -10.33 15.65 -21.07
CA PRO A 101 -10.48 16.65 -20.03
C PRO A 101 -9.56 16.38 -18.83
N GLU A 102 -9.29 17.42 -18.05
CA GLU A 102 -8.50 17.31 -16.83
C GLU A 102 -9.16 16.34 -15.83
N SER A 103 -8.56 15.17 -15.69
CA SER A 103 -9.07 14.04 -14.90
C SER A 103 -7.93 13.34 -14.15
N PRO A 104 -8.22 12.54 -13.11
CA PRO A 104 -7.22 11.66 -12.51
C PRO A 104 -6.54 10.76 -13.55
N TYR A 105 -7.32 10.24 -14.50
CA TYR A 105 -6.83 9.35 -15.54
C TYR A 105 -5.83 10.04 -16.48
N ARG A 106 -6.10 11.30 -16.85
CA ARG A 106 -5.18 12.11 -17.66
C ARG A 106 -3.82 12.28 -16.98
N ARG A 107 -3.80 12.55 -15.67
CA ARG A 107 -2.57 12.75 -14.91
C ARG A 107 -1.72 11.49 -14.82
N GLU A 108 -2.37 10.35 -14.60
CA GLU A 108 -1.70 9.05 -14.56
C GLU A 108 -1.17 8.65 -15.95
N LEU A 109 -1.94 8.90 -17.01
CA LEU A 109 -1.43 8.69 -18.37
C LEU A 109 -0.24 9.60 -18.68
N LEU A 110 -0.26 10.86 -18.28
CA LEU A 110 0.88 11.76 -18.45
C LEU A 110 2.12 11.27 -17.69
N SER A 111 1.99 10.61 -16.54
CA SER A 111 3.13 9.94 -15.89
C SER A 111 3.63 8.74 -16.69
N GLU A 112 2.74 7.93 -17.25
CA GLU A 112 3.11 6.80 -18.10
C GLU A 112 3.85 7.25 -19.37
N LEU A 113 3.37 8.30 -20.04
CA LEU A 113 4.02 8.85 -21.24
C LEU A 113 5.41 9.42 -20.92
N ARG A 114 5.61 9.96 -19.71
CA ARG A 114 6.93 10.41 -19.23
C ARG A 114 7.88 9.25 -18.97
N ILE A 115 7.38 8.13 -18.44
CA ILE A 115 8.16 6.90 -18.26
C ILE A 115 8.61 6.34 -19.62
N GLN A 116 7.81 6.54 -20.66
CA GLN A 116 8.12 6.14 -22.04
C GLN A 116 9.00 7.13 -22.81
N GLU A 117 9.48 8.20 -22.15
CA GLU A 117 10.39 9.20 -22.72
C GLU A 117 9.82 9.91 -23.97
N ILE A 118 8.50 10.08 -24.04
CA ILE A 118 7.86 10.81 -25.13
C ILE A 118 8.12 12.31 -24.96
N GLU A 119 8.59 12.94 -26.03
CA GLU A 119 8.79 14.40 -26.10
C GLU A 119 7.44 15.11 -26.00
N ASP A 120 7.34 16.09 -25.08
CA ASP A 120 6.15 16.89 -24.83
C ASP A 120 4.82 16.10 -24.70
N PRO A 121 4.64 15.30 -23.63
CA PRO A 121 3.50 14.40 -23.47
C PRO A 121 2.14 15.11 -23.42
N GLN A 122 2.11 16.39 -23.02
CA GLN A 122 0.88 17.18 -23.01
C GLN A 122 0.38 17.50 -24.42
N THR A 123 1.29 17.88 -25.32
CA THR A 123 0.98 18.20 -26.71
C THR A 123 0.58 16.92 -27.45
N TYR A 124 1.32 15.84 -27.23
CA TYR A 124 1.04 14.55 -27.84
C TYR A 124 -0.35 14.02 -27.45
N LEU A 125 -0.72 14.11 -26.16
CA LEU A 125 -2.03 13.69 -25.67
C LEU A 125 -3.20 14.59 -26.14
N ALA A 126 -2.91 15.84 -26.49
CA ALA A 126 -3.93 16.78 -26.97
C ALA A 126 -4.25 16.62 -28.47
N SER A 127 -3.57 15.72 -29.18
CA SER A 127 -3.76 15.48 -30.61
C SER A 127 -5.08 14.76 -30.90
N SER A 128 -5.75 15.14 -31.98
CA SER A 128 -6.95 14.46 -32.48
C SER A 128 -6.68 13.05 -33.03
N GLU A 129 -5.42 12.67 -33.19
CA GLU A 129 -5.01 11.31 -33.58
C GLU A 129 -4.83 10.38 -32.38
N THR A 130 -5.04 10.87 -31.17
CA THR A 130 -4.86 10.12 -29.93
C THR A 130 -6.10 10.12 -29.06
N ALA A 131 -6.29 9.07 -28.26
CA ALA A 131 -7.38 8.98 -27.29
C ALA A 131 -6.91 8.30 -26.00
N LEU A 132 -7.39 8.83 -24.86
CA LEU A 132 -7.21 8.21 -23.56
C LEU A 132 -8.20 7.07 -23.40
N VAL A 133 -7.70 5.91 -22.99
CA VAL A 133 -8.53 4.72 -22.76
C VAL A 133 -8.23 4.08 -21.42
N ILE A 134 -9.25 3.44 -20.88
CA ILE A 134 -9.15 2.58 -19.71
C ILE A 134 -9.12 1.14 -20.24
N VAL A 135 -8.05 0.43 -19.91
CA VAL A 135 -7.84 -0.96 -20.31
C VAL A 135 -8.12 -1.85 -19.10
N THR A 136 -9.01 -2.82 -19.27
CA THR A 136 -9.36 -3.81 -18.24
C THR A 136 -9.12 -5.20 -18.80
N ALA A 137 -8.45 -6.05 -18.04
CA ALA A 137 -8.27 -7.46 -18.38
C ALA A 137 -8.63 -8.34 -17.18
N TYR A 138 -9.07 -9.56 -17.48
CA TYR A 138 -9.38 -10.58 -16.47
C TYR A 138 -8.40 -11.72 -16.64
N LEU A 139 -7.44 -11.82 -15.74
CA LEU A 139 -6.40 -12.85 -15.77
C LEU A 139 -6.95 -14.14 -15.17
N PRO A 140 -7.02 -15.25 -15.92
CA PRO A 140 -7.44 -16.54 -15.39
C PRO A 140 -6.42 -17.08 -14.37
N PRO A 141 -6.84 -17.98 -13.47
CA PRO A 141 -5.93 -18.61 -12.55
C PRO A 141 -4.97 -19.52 -13.34
N ILE A 142 -3.72 -19.62 -12.90
CA ILE A 142 -2.67 -20.47 -13.53
C ILE A 142 -2.21 -19.94 -14.91
N ILE A 143 -2.47 -18.66 -15.23
CA ILE A 143 -1.91 -18.04 -16.43
C ILE A 143 -0.37 -18.00 -16.40
N ARG A 144 0.28 -18.27 -17.54
CA ARG A 144 1.74 -18.22 -17.67
C ARG A 144 2.21 -16.93 -18.33
N LYS A 145 3.48 -16.56 -18.07
CA LYS A 145 4.13 -15.44 -18.76
C LYS A 145 4.16 -15.72 -20.27
N GLY A 146 3.67 -14.77 -21.06
CA GLY A 146 3.61 -14.86 -22.53
C GLY A 146 2.32 -15.47 -23.08
N GLU A 147 1.39 -15.89 -22.22
CA GLU A 147 0.06 -16.29 -22.65
C GLU A 147 -0.77 -15.08 -23.10
N LYS A 148 -1.62 -15.28 -24.11
CA LYS A 148 -2.47 -14.22 -24.65
C LYS A 148 -3.72 -14.09 -23.79
N VAL A 149 -4.11 -12.85 -23.52
CA VAL A 149 -5.31 -12.52 -22.75
C VAL A 149 -6.12 -11.50 -23.53
N ASP A 150 -7.44 -11.66 -23.50
CA ASP A 150 -8.33 -10.68 -24.07
C ASP A 150 -8.44 -9.47 -23.15
N VAL A 151 -8.37 -8.28 -23.76
CA VAL A 151 -8.45 -7.00 -23.05
C VAL A 151 -9.69 -6.25 -23.49
N GLN A 152 -10.38 -5.65 -22.54
CA GLN A 152 -11.47 -4.73 -22.78
C GLN A 152 -10.92 -3.31 -22.75
N VAL A 153 -11.18 -2.56 -23.82
CA VAL A 153 -10.79 -1.15 -23.93
C VAL A 153 -12.07 -0.31 -23.86
N GLN A 154 -12.09 0.66 -22.95
CA GLN A 154 -13.22 1.56 -22.73
C GLN A 154 -12.75 3.00 -22.73
N LEU A 155 -13.63 3.89 -23.18
CA LEU A 155 -13.42 5.33 -23.02
C LEU A 155 -13.80 5.74 -21.59
N PRO A 156 -13.09 6.69 -20.99
CA PRO A 156 -13.49 7.28 -19.71
C PRO A 156 -14.78 8.08 -19.86
N ASP A 157 -15.49 8.27 -18.74
CA ASP A 157 -16.67 9.13 -18.71
C ASP A 157 -16.31 10.56 -19.11
N GLY A 158 -17.12 11.17 -20.00
CA GLY A 158 -16.88 12.52 -20.51
C GLY A 158 -15.88 12.60 -21.66
N SER A 159 -15.50 11.47 -22.26
CA SER A 159 -14.74 11.43 -23.51
C SER A 159 -15.58 11.87 -24.71
N GLU A 160 -15.00 12.70 -25.56
CA GLU A 160 -15.48 13.15 -26.87
C GLU A 160 -14.96 12.28 -28.02
N ALA A 161 -14.11 11.29 -27.75
CA ALA A 161 -13.57 10.39 -28.77
C ALA A 161 -14.70 9.58 -29.42
N LYS A 162 -14.78 9.61 -30.76
CA LYS A 162 -15.88 9.01 -31.52
C LYS A 162 -15.64 7.56 -31.92
N SER A 163 -14.38 7.21 -32.19
CA SER A 163 -14.01 5.88 -32.68
C SER A 163 -12.57 5.56 -32.32
N LEU A 164 -12.33 4.31 -31.93
CA LEU A 164 -11.00 3.73 -31.70
C LEU A 164 -10.54 2.83 -32.87
N ALA A 165 -11.35 2.74 -33.93
CA ALA A 165 -11.06 1.86 -35.06
C ALA A 165 -9.78 2.29 -35.80
N GLY A 166 -8.92 1.32 -36.15
CA GLY A 166 -7.65 1.56 -36.85
C GLY A 166 -6.50 2.06 -35.97
N GLY A 167 -6.81 2.45 -34.74
CA GLY A 167 -5.83 2.88 -33.74
C GLY A 167 -4.97 1.75 -33.22
N PHE A 168 -3.83 2.11 -32.64
CA PHE A 168 -2.90 1.19 -31.98
C PHE A 168 -2.77 1.55 -30.50
N LEU A 169 -2.94 0.56 -29.63
CA LEU A 169 -2.77 0.74 -28.19
C LEU A 169 -1.28 0.72 -27.87
N MET A 170 -0.77 1.81 -27.30
CA MET A 170 0.61 1.87 -26.83
C MET A 170 0.83 0.91 -25.65
N PRO A 171 2.07 0.45 -25.40
CA PRO A 171 2.37 -0.34 -24.21
C PRO A 171 1.95 0.40 -22.95
N THR A 172 1.33 -0.28 -22.00
CA THR A 172 0.82 0.34 -20.77
C THR A 172 1.07 -0.54 -19.56
N HIS A 173 1.27 0.08 -18.41
CA HIS A 173 1.31 -0.63 -17.15
C HIS A 173 -0.12 -0.94 -16.68
N MET A 174 -0.34 -2.18 -16.23
CA MET A 174 -1.63 -2.60 -15.68
C MET A 174 -1.43 -3.05 -14.23
N THR A 175 -2.28 -2.55 -13.34
CA THR A 175 -2.24 -2.79 -11.90
C THR A 175 -3.48 -3.59 -11.47
N VAL A 176 -3.34 -4.39 -10.41
CA VAL A 176 -4.43 -5.17 -9.78
C VAL A 176 -5.28 -4.28 -8.87
#